data_AF-A0AAV7QER2-F1
#
_entry.id   AF-A0AAV7QER2-F1
#
_cell.length_a   1.000
_cell.length_b   1.000
_cell.length_c   1.000
_cell.angle_alpha   90.00
_cell.angle_beta   90.00
_cell.angle_gamma   90.00
#
_symmetry.space_group_name_H-M   'P 1'
#
loop_
_entity.id
_entity.type
_entity.pdbx_description
1 polymer ?
#
loop_
_entity_poly.entity_id
_entity_poly.type
_entity_poly.pdbx_seq_one_letter_code
_entity_poly.pdbx_strand_id
1 'polypeptide(L)'
;MAGLASITAEVVMAGLASITDEVVMARLASITAKVVMAGLASITAEVVMAGLACITAEVVMVLLGSITAEVVMAGLASITDEVVMAGLASITAEVVMAELASITAEVVMAGLTSITGEVVMAGLASVTAEEVRAGLTFITAEVVMAGLAFVIAEVVMAELASITAEMVMAGLASITA
;
A
#
# COMPACT_ATOMS: atom_id res chain seq x y z
N MET A 1 27.38 10.85 33.15
CA MET A 1 27.66 9.68 32.29
C MET A 1 27.27 8.42 33.06
N ALA A 2 26.93 7.35 32.33
CA ALA A 2 26.45 6.05 32.80
C ALA A 2 24.93 5.91 32.94
N GLY A 3 24.31 5.50 31.83
CA GLY A 3 22.99 4.88 31.75
C GLY A 3 22.84 4.08 30.44
N LEU A 4 23.96 3.54 29.93
CA LEU A 4 24.05 2.67 28.75
C LEU A 4 23.71 1.22 29.13
N ALA A 5 22.60 1.02 29.82
CA ALA A 5 22.20 -0.31 30.26
C ALA A 5 21.44 -1.01 29.12
N SER A 6 22.09 -1.98 28.49
CA SER A 6 21.41 -3.13 27.91
C SER A 6 20.45 -3.68 28.97
N ILE A 7 19.15 -3.48 28.79
CA ILE A 7 18.12 -4.12 29.61
C ILE A 7 17.77 -5.41 28.88
N THR A 8 17.84 -6.52 29.61
CA THR A 8 17.33 -7.83 29.17
C THR A 8 16.22 -8.19 30.15
N ALA A 9 14.97 -8.05 29.72
CA ALA A 9 13.78 -8.29 30.51
C ALA A 9 12.64 -8.81 29.62
N GLU A 10 11.78 -9.67 30.16
CA GLU A 10 10.63 -10.21 29.43
C GLU A 10 9.70 -9.10 28.90
N VAL A 11 9.58 -7.99 29.65
CA VAL A 11 8.81 -6.79 29.27
C VAL A 11 9.61 -5.53 29.59
N VAL A 12 9.71 -4.61 28.62
CA VAL A 12 10.28 -3.28 28.84
C VAL A 12 9.28 -2.17 28.63
N MET A 13 9.10 -1.36 29.68
CA MET A 13 8.14 -0.27 29.71
C MET A 13 8.60 0.99 28.97
N ALA A 14 9.89 1.36 29.07
CA ALA A 14 10.44 2.54 28.39
C ALA A 14 11.99 2.50 28.29
N GLY A 15 12.58 3.17 27.29
CA GLY A 15 14.03 3.46 27.30
C GLY A 15 14.58 4.07 26.02
N LEU A 16 15.82 4.58 26.11
CA LEU A 16 16.52 5.36 25.07
C LEU A 16 17.64 4.60 24.33
N ALA A 17 17.94 3.35 24.68
CA ALA A 17 19.07 2.59 24.10
C ALA A 17 18.63 1.30 23.37
N SER A 18 19.54 0.60 22.68
CA SER A 18 19.29 -0.67 21.99
C SER A 18 18.78 -1.76 22.94
N ILE A 19 17.73 -2.48 22.55
CA ILE A 19 17.19 -3.62 23.30
C ILE A 19 16.89 -4.81 22.40
N THR A 20 17.13 -6.00 22.94
CA THR A 20 16.63 -7.29 22.45
C THR A 20 15.77 -7.91 23.54
N ASP A 21 14.44 -7.86 23.44
CA ASP A 21 13.50 -8.36 24.47
C ASP A 21 12.24 -8.97 23.84
N GLU A 22 11.38 -9.65 24.60
CA GLU A 22 10.18 -10.29 24.02
C GLU A 22 9.06 -9.25 23.73
N VAL A 23 8.79 -8.35 24.67
CA VAL A 23 7.76 -7.30 24.53
C VAL A 23 8.29 -5.91 24.89
N VAL A 24 8.06 -4.93 24.02
CA VAL A 24 8.47 -3.53 24.21
C VAL A 24 7.28 -2.58 24.12
N MET A 25 7.06 -1.77 25.16
CA MET A 25 5.92 -0.86 25.22
C MET A 25 6.17 0.49 24.53
N ALA A 26 7.32 1.13 24.72
CA ALA A 26 7.66 2.43 24.10
C ALA A 26 9.16 2.71 24.07
N ARG A 27 9.79 2.97 22.89
CA ARG A 27 11.23 3.34 22.81
C ARG A 27 11.58 4.28 21.64
N LEU A 28 12.77 4.88 21.69
CA LEU A 28 13.19 5.97 20.79
C LEU A 28 14.34 5.65 19.80
N ALA A 29 14.93 4.45 19.82
CA ALA A 29 16.20 4.19 19.11
C ALA A 29 16.17 2.93 18.22
N SER A 30 16.69 1.80 18.72
CA SER A 30 16.68 0.52 18.01
C SER A 30 16.00 -0.55 18.87
N ILE A 31 15.01 -1.22 18.30
CA ILE A 31 14.24 -2.27 18.97
C ILE A 31 14.35 -3.55 18.17
N THR A 32 14.72 -4.65 18.83
CA THR A 32 14.51 -6.01 18.35
C THR A 32 13.62 -6.72 19.34
N ALA A 33 12.40 -7.10 18.96
CA ALA A 33 11.48 -7.78 19.86
C ALA A 33 10.49 -8.68 19.13
N LYS A 34 9.73 -9.52 19.84
CA LYS A 34 8.56 -10.17 19.19
C LYS A 34 7.44 -9.16 18.99
N VAL A 35 7.11 -8.41 20.04
CA VAL A 35 6.01 -7.44 20.02
C VAL A 35 6.48 -6.05 20.42
N VAL A 36 6.15 -5.05 19.59
CA VAL A 36 6.38 -3.64 19.87
C VAL A 36 5.06 -2.88 19.86
N MET A 37 4.69 -2.30 21.00
CA MET A 37 3.49 -1.48 21.08
C MET A 37 3.71 -0.08 20.48
N ALA A 38 4.88 0.52 20.73
CA ALA A 38 5.26 1.80 20.16
C ALA A 38 6.78 1.93 20.03
N GLY A 39 7.27 2.48 18.92
CA GLY A 39 8.66 2.90 18.86
C GLY A 39 9.00 3.90 17.76
N LEU A 40 10.12 4.60 17.94
CA LEU A 40 10.68 5.54 16.99
C LEU A 40 12.05 5.05 16.49
N ALA A 41 12.36 5.40 15.24
CA ALA A 41 13.62 5.22 14.51
C ALA A 41 13.80 3.87 13.78
N SER A 42 14.13 2.78 14.47
CA SER A 42 14.39 1.49 13.82
C SER A 42 13.83 0.32 14.63
N ILE A 43 12.91 -0.44 14.02
CA ILE A 43 12.23 -1.55 14.69
C ILE A 43 12.34 -2.80 13.83
N THR A 44 12.74 -3.91 14.45
CA THR A 44 12.63 -5.25 13.89
C THR A 44 11.79 -6.09 14.85
N ALA A 45 10.61 -6.54 14.41
CA ALA A 45 9.72 -7.33 15.25
C ALA A 45 8.81 -8.30 14.49
N GLU A 46 8.16 -9.24 15.16
CA GLU A 46 7.07 -10.00 14.52
C GLU A 46 5.85 -9.09 14.36
N VAL A 47 5.47 -8.37 15.42
CA VAL A 47 4.30 -7.49 15.45
C VAL A 47 4.66 -6.08 15.93
N VAL A 48 4.23 -5.07 15.17
CA VAL A 48 4.31 -3.65 15.56
C VAL A 48 2.92 -3.01 15.55
N MET A 49 2.50 -2.51 16.71
CA MET A 49 1.22 -1.79 16.82
C MET A 49 1.34 -0.35 16.32
N ALA A 50 2.44 0.33 16.64
CA ALA A 50 2.69 1.69 16.18
C ALA A 50 4.19 1.94 16.02
N GLY A 51 4.59 2.63 14.96
CA GLY A 51 5.94 3.18 14.92
C GLY A 51 6.21 4.25 13.88
N LEU A 52 7.42 4.77 13.93
CA LEU A 52 7.89 5.90 13.14
C LEU A 52 9.28 5.61 12.56
N ALA A 53 9.49 6.04 11.33
CA ALA A 53 10.72 6.02 10.53
C ALA A 53 10.99 4.72 9.73
N CYS A 54 11.56 3.66 10.31
CA CYS A 54 11.92 2.45 9.58
C CYS A 54 11.53 1.18 10.36
N ILE A 55 10.69 0.33 9.77
CA ILE A 55 10.23 -0.91 10.40
C ILE A 55 10.36 -2.09 9.45
N THR A 56 10.87 -3.19 10.00
CA THR A 56 10.79 -4.53 9.41
C THR A 56 9.99 -5.43 10.34
N ALA A 57 8.82 -5.91 9.91
CA ALA A 57 8.01 -6.81 10.73
C ALA A 57 7.11 -7.73 9.92
N GLU A 58 6.56 -8.79 10.50
CA GLU A 58 5.53 -9.58 9.78
C GLU A 58 4.23 -8.78 9.70
N VAL A 59 3.79 -8.19 10.83
CA VAL A 59 2.53 -7.45 10.91
C VAL A 59 2.75 -6.05 11.47
N VAL A 60 2.20 -5.05 10.78
CA VAL A 60 2.22 -3.64 11.18
C VAL A 60 0.81 -3.06 11.17
N MET A 61 0.39 -2.49 12.30
CA MET A 61 -0.94 -1.89 12.41
C MET A 61 -0.98 -0.43 11.93
N VAL A 62 -0.11 0.44 12.45
CA VAL A 62 -0.11 1.88 12.11
C VAL A 62 1.32 2.41 12.04
N LEU A 63 1.63 3.18 10.98
CA LEU A 63 2.98 3.71 10.83
C LEU A 63 3.08 5.00 10.01
N LEU A 64 4.09 5.81 10.35
CA LEU A 64 4.64 6.90 9.52
C LEU A 64 6.10 6.60 9.15
N GLY A 65 6.39 6.38 7.87
CA GLY A 65 7.76 6.12 7.39
C GLY A 65 7.86 4.97 6.39
N SER A 66 9.04 4.38 6.30
CA SER A 66 9.35 3.26 5.41
C SER A 66 9.08 1.92 6.09
N ILE A 67 8.38 1.03 5.37
CA ILE A 67 7.96 -0.28 5.88
C ILE A 67 8.43 -1.39 4.96
N THR A 68 8.82 -2.50 5.57
CA THR A 68 8.90 -3.80 4.91
C THR A 68 8.23 -4.82 5.81
N ALA A 69 7.09 -5.34 5.39
CA ALA A 69 6.29 -6.28 6.14
C ALA A 69 5.51 -7.26 5.25
N GLU A 70 4.93 -8.31 5.84
CA GLU A 70 3.98 -9.14 5.12
C GLU A 70 2.62 -8.43 5.05
N VAL A 71 2.18 -7.85 6.18
CA VAL A 71 0.88 -7.20 6.28
C VAL A 71 0.98 -5.81 6.92
N VAL A 72 0.48 -4.79 6.22
CA VAL A 72 0.23 -3.44 6.75
C VAL A 72 -1.26 -3.10 6.76
N MET A 73 -1.76 -2.75 7.95
CA MET A 73 -3.14 -2.27 8.08
C MET A 73 -3.26 -0.79 7.69
N ALA A 74 -2.31 0.06 8.07
CA ALA A 74 -2.28 1.47 7.72
C ALA A 74 -0.85 2.04 7.69
N GLY A 75 -0.47 2.67 6.57
CA GLY A 75 0.85 3.31 6.45
C GLY A 75 0.85 4.66 5.75
N LEU A 76 1.74 5.54 6.22
CA LEU A 76 1.97 6.89 5.68
C LEU A 76 3.45 7.04 5.29
N ALA A 77 3.82 6.59 4.08
CA ALA A 77 4.93 7.07 3.24
C ALA A 77 5.32 6.05 2.16
N SER A 78 6.15 5.06 2.47
CA SER A 78 6.64 4.07 1.50
C SER A 78 6.47 2.68 2.06
N ILE A 79 5.75 1.83 1.34
CA ILE A 79 5.34 0.51 1.79
C ILE A 79 5.76 -0.52 0.74
N THR A 80 6.40 -1.61 1.16
CA THR A 80 6.81 -2.71 0.27
C THR A 80 6.50 -4.04 0.95
N ASP A 81 5.31 -4.56 0.69
CA ASP A 81 4.71 -5.64 1.48
C ASP A 81 3.89 -6.63 0.63
N GLU A 82 3.42 -7.75 1.18
CA GLU A 82 2.49 -8.63 0.44
C GLU A 82 1.08 -8.02 0.41
N VAL A 83 0.57 -7.57 1.55
CA VAL A 83 -0.81 -7.07 1.69
C VAL A 83 -0.85 -5.72 2.39
N VAL A 84 -1.49 -4.74 1.73
CA VAL A 84 -1.74 -3.41 2.31
C VAL A 84 -3.23 -3.08 2.32
N MET A 85 -3.77 -2.85 3.51
CA MET A 85 -5.18 -2.49 3.67
C MET A 85 -5.44 -1.00 3.39
N ALA A 86 -4.55 -0.11 3.83
CA ALA A 86 -4.68 1.33 3.61
C ALA A 86 -3.31 2.04 3.54
N GLY A 87 -3.16 2.95 2.58
CA GLY A 87 -1.98 3.82 2.50
C GLY A 87 -2.24 5.20 1.89
N LEU A 88 -1.29 6.11 2.14
CA LEU A 88 -1.41 7.53 1.77
C LEU A 88 -0.21 8.07 0.96
N ALA A 89 0.58 7.22 0.28
CA ALA A 89 1.73 7.72 -0.48
C ALA A 89 2.23 6.78 -1.59
N SER A 90 3.13 5.83 -1.31
CA SER A 90 3.64 4.91 -2.33
C SER A 90 3.61 3.49 -1.79
N ILE A 91 2.87 2.61 -2.47
CA ILE A 91 2.81 1.18 -2.16
C ILE A 91 3.37 0.36 -3.32
N THR A 92 4.20 -0.61 -2.98
CA THR A 92 4.47 -1.78 -3.81
C THR A 92 3.98 -3.00 -3.05
N ALA A 93 3.02 -3.75 -3.58
CA ALA A 93 2.50 -4.94 -2.91
C ALA A 93 1.93 -5.99 -3.86
N GLU A 94 1.59 -7.18 -3.38
CA GLU A 94 0.77 -8.12 -4.17
C GLU A 94 -0.69 -7.65 -4.17
N VAL A 95 -1.21 -7.30 -2.99
CA VAL A 95 -2.62 -6.90 -2.82
C VAL A 95 -2.75 -5.56 -2.11
N VAL A 96 -3.49 -4.64 -2.72
CA VAL A 96 -3.84 -3.34 -2.12
C VAL A 96 -5.35 -3.15 -2.06
N MET A 97 -5.88 -2.92 -0.86
CA MET A 97 -7.32 -2.71 -0.68
C MET A 97 -7.73 -1.26 -0.95
N ALA A 98 -6.98 -0.28 -0.44
CA ALA A 98 -7.29 1.13 -0.65
C ALA A 98 -6.04 2.02 -0.56
N GLU A 99 -5.78 2.81 -1.60
CA GLU A 99 -4.73 3.84 -1.53
C GLU A 99 -5.14 5.17 -2.16
N LEU A 100 -4.60 6.25 -1.60
CA LEU A 100 -4.83 7.60 -2.06
C LEU A 100 -3.80 8.09 -3.10
N ALA A 101 -2.64 7.46 -3.27
CA ALA A 101 -1.54 8.05 -4.05
C ALA A 101 -1.01 7.13 -5.16
N SER A 102 0.09 6.41 -4.96
CA SER A 102 0.74 5.63 -6.03
C SER A 102 0.86 4.15 -5.67
N ILE A 103 0.11 3.31 -6.40
CA ILE A 103 0.08 1.86 -6.22
C ILE A 103 0.84 1.18 -7.35
N THR A 104 1.71 0.23 -7.01
CA THR A 104 2.14 -0.85 -7.89
C THR A 104 1.79 -2.17 -7.23
N ALA A 105 0.82 -2.91 -7.77
CA ALA A 105 0.42 -4.19 -7.19
C ALA A 105 -0.25 -5.13 -8.18
N GLU A 106 -0.18 -6.44 -7.97
CA GLU A 106 -0.90 -7.42 -8.81
C GLU A 106 -2.42 -7.14 -8.76
N VAL A 107 -2.97 -6.98 -7.56
CA VAL A 107 -4.40 -6.75 -7.34
C VAL A 107 -4.65 -5.46 -6.57
N VAL A 108 -5.49 -4.60 -7.14
CA VAL A 108 -5.93 -3.33 -6.52
C VAL A 108 -7.44 -3.26 -6.43
N MET A 109 -7.96 -3.21 -5.20
CA MET A 109 -9.40 -3.07 -4.99
C MET A 109 -9.87 -1.61 -5.20
N ALA A 110 -9.10 -0.63 -4.73
CA ALA A 110 -9.41 0.78 -4.93
C ALA A 110 -8.14 1.65 -4.90
N GLY A 111 -8.00 2.54 -5.88
CA GLY A 111 -6.94 3.56 -5.88
C GLY A 111 -7.40 4.89 -6.47
N LEU A 112 -6.80 5.99 -6.00
CA LEU A 112 -7.22 7.33 -6.40
C LEU A 112 -6.34 7.98 -7.48
N THR A 113 -5.02 7.91 -7.37
CA THR A 113 -4.15 8.83 -8.15
C THR A 113 -3.39 8.14 -9.28
N SER A 114 -2.55 7.16 -8.97
CA SER A 114 -1.81 6.38 -9.98
C SER A 114 -1.80 4.91 -9.59
N ILE A 115 -2.25 4.05 -10.49
CA ILE A 115 -2.34 2.60 -10.26
C ILE A 115 -1.67 1.88 -11.42
N THR A 116 -0.74 0.99 -11.10
CA THR A 116 -0.19 0.00 -12.02
C THR A 116 -0.44 -1.38 -11.42
N GLY A 117 -1.02 -2.31 -12.19
CA GLY A 117 -1.26 -3.67 -11.71
C GLY A 117 -1.73 -4.66 -12.76
N GLU A 118 -2.05 -5.89 -12.36
CA GLU A 118 -2.69 -6.85 -13.27
C GLU A 118 -4.20 -6.64 -13.26
N VAL A 119 -4.81 -6.58 -12.07
CA VAL A 119 -6.25 -6.45 -11.88
C VAL A 119 -6.59 -5.22 -11.03
N VAL A 120 -7.40 -4.31 -11.59
CA VAL A 120 -7.89 -3.12 -10.88
C VAL A 120 -9.41 -3.11 -10.82
N MET A 121 -9.96 -3.19 -9.61
CA MET A 121 -11.40 -3.18 -9.39
C MET A 121 -11.99 -1.77 -9.52
N ALA A 122 -11.30 -0.75 -8.99
CA ALA A 122 -11.71 0.64 -9.09
C ALA A 122 -10.51 1.60 -9.09
N GLY A 123 -10.43 2.48 -10.09
CA GLY A 123 -9.39 3.52 -10.16
C GLY A 123 -9.94 4.89 -10.59
N LEU A 124 -9.53 5.96 -9.93
CA LEU A 124 -10.07 7.30 -10.23
C LEU A 124 -9.27 8.03 -11.32
N ALA A 125 -8.00 8.34 -11.07
CA ALA A 125 -7.22 9.19 -11.97
C ALA A 125 -6.54 8.40 -13.10
N SER A 126 -5.34 7.85 -12.86
CA SER A 126 -4.57 7.10 -13.87
C SER A 126 -4.50 5.62 -13.52
N VAL A 127 -4.93 4.75 -14.43
CA VAL A 127 -4.90 3.29 -14.27
C VAL A 127 -4.21 2.65 -15.46
N THR A 128 -3.20 1.83 -15.20
CA THR A 128 -2.57 0.94 -16.17
C THR A 128 -2.67 -0.48 -15.64
N ALA A 129 -3.42 -1.35 -16.32
CA ALA A 129 -3.56 -2.75 -15.90
C ALA A 129 -3.88 -3.72 -17.04
N GLU A 130 -3.87 -5.03 -16.81
CA GLU A 130 -4.41 -5.97 -17.80
C GLU A 130 -5.94 -5.90 -17.79
N GLU A 131 -6.55 -5.93 -16.60
CA GLU A 131 -7.99 -5.87 -16.41
C GLU A 131 -8.42 -4.69 -15.52
N VAL A 132 -9.40 -3.91 -15.98
CA VAL A 132 -10.01 -2.82 -15.21
C VAL A 132 -11.53 -2.97 -15.15
N ARG A 133 -12.07 -3.16 -13.95
CA ARG A 133 -13.53 -3.24 -13.75
C ARG A 133 -14.22 -1.88 -13.83
N ALA A 134 -13.62 -0.85 -13.23
CA ALA A 134 -14.15 0.51 -13.26
C ALA A 134 -13.01 1.52 -13.19
N GLY A 135 -12.96 2.44 -14.14
CA GLY A 135 -12.04 3.58 -14.09
C GLY A 135 -12.70 4.89 -14.52
N LEU A 136 -12.23 6.01 -13.96
CA LEU A 136 -12.88 7.30 -14.18
C LEU A 136 -12.17 8.16 -15.23
N THR A 137 -10.91 8.56 -15.04
CA THR A 137 -10.29 9.57 -15.93
C THR A 137 -9.44 9.00 -17.06
N PHE A 138 -8.36 8.26 -16.77
CA PHE A 138 -7.45 7.73 -17.77
C PHE A 138 -7.19 6.25 -17.50
N ILE A 139 -7.55 5.40 -18.45
CA ILE A 139 -7.36 3.95 -18.36
C ILE A 139 -6.56 3.47 -19.56
N THR A 140 -5.51 2.70 -19.31
CA THR A 140 -4.83 1.88 -20.32
C THR A 140 -4.90 0.43 -19.87
N ALA A 141 -5.59 -0.43 -20.60
CA ALA A 141 -5.69 -1.84 -20.24
C ALA A 141 -5.93 -2.78 -21.42
N GLU A 142 -5.84 -4.10 -21.25
CA GLU A 142 -6.31 -5.02 -22.29
C GLU A 142 -7.84 -5.08 -22.27
N VAL A 143 -8.44 -5.22 -21.09
CA VAL A 143 -9.89 -5.33 -20.89
C VAL A 143 -10.40 -4.27 -19.92
N VAL A 144 -11.41 -3.50 -20.35
CA VAL A 144 -12.10 -2.53 -19.52
C VAL A 144 -13.60 -2.80 -19.47
N MET A 145 -14.12 -3.09 -18.28
CA MET A 145 -15.56 -3.32 -18.10
C MET A 145 -16.35 -2.00 -18.09
N ALA A 146 -15.83 -0.96 -17.44
CA ALA A 146 -16.46 0.35 -17.37
C ALA A 146 -15.41 1.48 -17.32
N GLY A 147 -15.45 2.38 -18.29
CA GLY A 147 -14.67 3.63 -18.29
C GLY A 147 -15.55 4.87 -18.40
N LEU A 148 -15.11 6.01 -17.87
CA LEU A 148 -15.89 7.25 -17.97
C LEU A 148 -15.32 8.25 -18.99
N ALA A 149 -14.04 8.63 -18.90
CA ALA A 149 -13.52 9.79 -19.63
C ALA A 149 -12.59 9.44 -20.81
N PHE A 150 -11.52 8.68 -20.58
CA PHE A 150 -10.57 8.31 -21.62
C PHE A 150 -10.05 6.89 -21.41
N VAL A 151 -10.30 6.02 -22.39
CA VAL A 151 -9.93 4.61 -22.36
C VAL A 151 -9.13 4.23 -23.59
N ILE A 152 -7.98 3.60 -23.36
CA ILE A 152 -7.22 2.86 -24.37
C ILE A 152 -7.26 1.39 -23.96
N ALA A 153 -7.91 0.54 -24.76
CA ALA A 153 -7.92 -0.89 -24.49
C ALA A 153 -8.14 -1.77 -25.71
N GLU A 154 -7.88 -3.07 -25.64
CA GLU A 154 -8.28 -3.98 -26.70
C GLU A 154 -9.81 -4.18 -26.69
N VAL A 155 -10.37 -4.43 -25.51
CA VAL A 155 -11.80 -4.71 -25.30
C VAL A 155 -12.41 -3.75 -24.29
N VAL A 156 -13.50 -3.09 -24.67
CA VAL A 156 -14.29 -2.23 -23.78
C VAL A 156 -15.76 -2.66 -23.76
N MET A 157 -16.28 -2.97 -22.58
CA MET A 157 -17.67 -3.39 -22.43
C MET A 157 -18.64 -2.20 -22.37
N ALA A 158 -18.30 -1.15 -21.60
CA ALA A 158 -19.13 0.04 -21.44
C ALA A 158 -18.28 1.30 -21.23
N GLU A 159 -18.60 2.38 -21.96
CA GLU A 159 -17.88 3.65 -21.81
C GLU A 159 -18.73 4.87 -22.19
N LEU A 160 -18.37 6.05 -21.68
CA LEU A 160 -19.20 7.27 -21.77
C LEU A 160 -18.63 8.41 -22.63
N ALA A 161 -17.30 8.55 -22.82
CA ALA A 161 -16.73 9.78 -23.38
C ALA A 161 -15.71 9.63 -24.52
N SER A 162 -14.65 8.84 -24.41
CA SER A 162 -13.62 8.74 -25.45
C SER A 162 -12.87 7.41 -25.39
N ILE A 163 -12.92 6.65 -26.49
CA ILE A 163 -12.31 5.32 -26.59
C ILE A 163 -11.36 5.24 -27.79
N THR A 164 -10.21 4.61 -27.53
CA THR A 164 -9.41 3.93 -28.55
C THR A 164 -9.41 2.44 -28.24
N ALA A 165 -10.12 1.63 -29.02
CA ALA A 165 -10.18 0.19 -28.80
C ALA A 165 -10.46 -0.65 -30.05
N GLU A 166 -10.02 -1.90 -30.04
CA GLU A 166 -10.30 -2.85 -31.12
C GLU A 166 -11.78 -3.30 -31.10
N MET A 167 -12.33 -3.52 -29.90
CA MET A 167 -13.70 -4.00 -29.71
C MET A 167 -14.44 -3.19 -28.64
N VAL A 168 -15.62 -2.68 -28.99
CA VAL A 168 -16.51 -1.95 -28.08
C VAL A 168 -17.91 -2.55 -28.11
N MET A 169 -18.42 -3.01 -26.96
CA MET A 169 -19.76 -3.61 -26.87
C MET A 169 -20.87 -2.57 -26.69
N ALA A 170 -20.61 -1.52 -25.90
CA ALA A 170 -21.53 -0.40 -25.70
C ALA A 170 -20.75 0.89 -25.41
N GLY A 171 -21.09 1.98 -26.11
CA GLY A 171 -20.49 3.30 -25.88
C GLY A 171 -21.41 4.42 -26.31
N LEU A 172 -21.40 5.54 -25.59
CA LEU A 172 -22.17 6.75 -25.95
C LEU A 172 -21.35 7.80 -26.73
N ALA A 173 -20.09 7.51 -27.04
CA ALA A 173 -19.09 8.53 -27.34
C ALA A 173 -18.32 8.30 -28.65
N SER A 174 -17.37 9.19 -28.95
CA SER A 174 -16.50 9.06 -30.13
C SER A 174 -15.60 7.83 -29.98
N ILE A 175 -15.87 6.81 -30.78
CA ILE A 175 -15.05 5.61 -30.89
C ILE A 175 -14.05 5.83 -32.02
N THR A 176 -12.76 5.74 -31.70
CA THR A 176 -11.69 5.67 -32.69
C THR A 176 -11.15 4.24 -32.67
N ALA A 177 -11.10 3.61 -33.83
CA ALA A 177 -10.49 2.28 -34.02
C ALA A 177 -9.09 2.44 -34.61
#